data_AF-A0A1Y1MFG0-F1
#
_entry.id   AF-A0A1Y1MFG0-F1
#
_cell.length_a   1.000
_cell.length_b   1.000
_cell.length_c   1.000
_cell.angle_alpha   90.00
_cell.angle_beta   90.00
_cell.angle_gamma   90.00
#
_symmetry.space_group_name_H-M   'P 1'
#
loop_
_entity.id
_entity.type
_entity.pdbx_description
1 polymer ?
#
loop_
_entity_poly.entity_id
_entity_poly.type
_entity_poly.pdbx_seq_one_letter_code
_entity_poly.pdbx_strand_id
1 'polypeptide(L)'
;MRLSYLLALLSALTRTAAETYNIPSNPTGSGQPFDSFVSYSIEFSSFPDFAGNYSHPNKYSYNLLDNLNAISNNYPVIRVGGNTQDFALYNASQPTSLVG
;
A
#
# COMPACT_ATOMS: atom_id res chain seq x y z
N MET A 1 -57.55 -8.79 -26.51
CA MET A 1 -56.13 -8.75 -26.08
C MET A 1 -55.89 -9.93 -25.16
N ARG A 2 -54.97 -10.86 -25.47
CA ARG A 2 -54.79 -12.10 -24.67
C ARG A 2 -54.26 -11.77 -23.27
N LEU A 3 -54.87 -12.36 -22.24
CA LEU A 3 -54.60 -12.14 -20.82
C LEU A 3 -53.10 -12.25 -20.44
N SER A 4 -52.35 -13.05 -21.19
CA SER A 4 -50.90 -13.24 -21.07
C SER A 4 -50.07 -11.97 -21.31
N TYR A 5 -50.50 -11.06 -22.19
CA TYR A 5 -49.79 -9.80 -22.43
C TYR A 5 -50.01 -8.79 -21.30
N LEU A 6 -51.17 -8.86 -20.63
CA LEU A 6 -51.49 -7.99 -19.50
C LEU A 6 -50.65 -8.34 -18.27
N LEU A 7 -50.40 -9.64 -18.06
CA LEU A 7 -49.59 -10.15 -16.95
C LEU A 7 -48.10 -9.83 -17.11
N ALA A 8 -47.58 -9.86 -18.35
CA ALA A 8 -46.20 -9.48 -18.67
C ALA A 8 -45.94 -7.96 -18.55
N LEU A 9 -46.96 -7.12 -18.82
CA LEU A 9 -46.84 -5.68 -18.56
C LEU A 9 -46.83 -5.35 -17.07
N LEU A 10 -47.50 -6.16 -16.24
CA LEU A 10 -47.61 -5.96 -14.80
C LEU A 10 -46.31 -6.32 -14.05
N SER A 11 -45.55 -7.30 -14.54
CA SER A 11 -44.24 -7.67 -13.97
C SER A 11 -43.12 -6.68 -14.31
N ALA A 12 -43.23 -5.96 -15.43
CA ALA A 12 -42.30 -4.91 -15.84
C ALA A 12 -42.41 -3.61 -15.02
N LEU A 13 -43.45 -3.48 -14.18
CA LEU A 13 -43.66 -2.35 -13.27
C LEU A 13 -43.03 -2.55 -11.88
N THR A 14 -42.29 -3.64 -11.68
CA THR A 14 -41.55 -3.87 -10.43
C THR A 14 -40.40 -2.85 -10.32
N ARG A 15 -40.63 -1.79 -9.54
CA ARG A 15 -39.58 -0.84 -9.16
C ARG A 15 -38.62 -1.53 -8.21
N THR A 16 -37.41 -1.81 -8.67
CA THR A 16 -36.30 -2.08 -7.75
C THR A 16 -36.00 -0.78 -7.00
N ALA A 17 -36.24 -0.77 -5.69
CA ALA A 17 -35.85 0.34 -4.85
C ALA A 17 -34.38 0.16 -4.49
N ALA A 18 -33.57 1.21 -4.64
CA ALA A 18 -32.23 1.18 -4.09
C ALA A 18 -32.34 1.07 -2.57
N GLU A 19 -31.77 -0.01 -2.01
CA GLU A 19 -31.59 -0.14 -0.57
C GLU A 19 -30.73 1.04 -0.09
N THR A 20 -31.25 1.81 0.86
CA THR A 20 -30.51 2.90 1.45
C THR A 20 -29.85 2.39 2.72
N TYR A 21 -28.52 2.31 2.70
CA TYR A 21 -27.76 1.97 3.90
C TYR A 21 -27.39 3.26 4.64
N ASN A 22 -27.86 3.38 5.88
CA ASN A 22 -27.58 4.55 6.68
C ASN A 22 -26.16 4.43 7.27
N ILE A 23 -25.18 5.02 6.58
CA ILE A 23 -23.80 5.10 7.08
C ILE A 23 -23.78 6.09 8.25
N PRO A 24 -23.33 5.70 9.45
CA PRO A 24 -23.16 6.63 10.57
C PRO A 24 -22.25 7.79 10.17
N SER A 25 -22.67 9.02 10.43
CA SER A 25 -21.87 10.23 10.14
C SER A 25 -20.59 10.32 10.97
N ASN A 26 -20.55 9.60 12.09
CA ASN A 26 -19.39 9.49 12.97
C ASN A 26 -18.96 8.01 13.02
N PRO A 27 -17.93 7.61 12.26
CA PRO A 27 -17.37 6.29 12.42
C PRO A 27 -16.80 6.15 13.84
N THR A 28 -17.02 5.00 14.46
CA THR A 28 -16.33 4.64 15.70
C THR A 28 -14.83 4.56 15.44
N GLY A 29 -13.97 4.89 16.42
CA GLY A 29 -12.51 4.76 16.28
C GLY A 29 -12.01 3.32 16.07
N SER A 30 -12.91 2.34 16.01
CA SER A 30 -12.62 0.95 15.70
C SER A 30 -12.33 0.75 14.22
N GLY A 31 -11.28 -0.01 13.90
CA GLY A 31 -10.95 -0.35 12.51
C GLY A 31 -10.12 0.72 11.79
N GLN A 32 -9.55 1.68 12.52
CA GLN A 32 -8.53 2.55 11.97
C GLN A 32 -7.30 1.70 11.55
N PRO A 33 -6.70 1.98 10.38
CA PRO A 33 -5.45 1.35 10.00
C PRO A 33 -4.38 1.57 11.09
N PHE A 34 -3.55 0.56 11.30
CA PHE A 34 -2.40 0.69 12.21
C PHE A 34 -1.40 1.73 11.69
N ASP A 35 -0.52 2.18 12.58
CA ASP A 35 0.62 2.99 12.18
C ASP A 35 1.40 2.30 11.06
N SER A 36 1.88 3.10 10.11
CA SER A 36 2.64 2.63 8.95
C SER A 36 1.91 1.60 8.08
N PHE A 37 0.57 1.60 8.08
CA PHE A 37 -0.24 0.71 7.22
C PHE A 37 0.17 0.77 5.74
N VAL A 38 0.51 1.97 5.25
CA VAL A 38 1.16 2.14 3.96
C VAL A 38 2.67 2.02 4.16
N SER A 39 3.24 0.98 3.58
CA SER A 39 4.65 0.61 3.72
C SER A 39 5.21 0.10 2.38
N TYR A 40 6.53 0.06 2.25
CA TYR A 40 7.20 -0.22 0.97
C TYR A 40 8.15 -1.41 1.09
N SER A 41 8.40 -2.07 -0.04
CA SER A 41 9.41 -3.12 -0.15
C SER A 41 10.53 -2.64 -1.06
N ILE A 42 11.78 -3.01 -0.72
CA ILE A 42 12.96 -2.79 -1.55
C ILE A 42 13.62 -4.15 -1.78
N GLU A 43 14.00 -4.42 -3.02
CA GLU A 43 14.80 -5.61 -3.35
C GLU A 43 16.16 -5.55 -2.63
N PHE A 44 16.60 -6.67 -2.05
CA PHE A 44 17.81 -6.75 -1.24
C PHE A 44 19.04 -6.24 -2.00
N SER A 45 19.15 -6.55 -3.30
CA SER A 45 20.25 -6.07 -4.14
C SER A 45 20.30 -4.56 -4.30
N SER A 46 19.15 -3.88 -4.26
CA SER A 46 19.07 -2.42 -4.44
C SER A 46 19.19 -1.66 -3.12
N PHE A 47 18.97 -2.32 -1.98
CA PHE A 47 18.98 -1.68 -0.68
C PHE A 47 20.24 -0.86 -0.38
N PRO A 48 21.47 -1.34 -0.69
CA PRO A 48 22.68 -0.55 -0.47
C PRO A 48 22.67 0.81 -1.20
N ASP A 49 22.09 0.91 -2.39
CA ASP A 49 22.03 2.17 -3.15
C ASP A 49 20.97 3.11 -2.58
N PHE A 50 19.82 2.56 -2.15
CA PHE A 50 18.76 3.36 -1.55
C PHE A 50 19.14 3.86 -0.15
N ALA A 51 19.88 3.09 0.64
CA ALA A 51 20.32 3.51 1.97
C ALA A 51 21.62 4.32 1.94
N GLY A 52 22.55 3.97 1.05
CA GLY A 52 23.94 4.39 1.15
C GLY A 52 24.67 3.64 2.27
N ASN A 53 25.67 4.29 2.88
CA ASN A 53 26.39 3.76 4.05
C ASN A 53 26.54 4.83 5.15
N TYR A 54 27.09 4.45 6.31
CA TYR A 54 27.25 5.35 7.45
C TYR A 54 28.03 6.64 7.13
N SER A 55 29.03 6.58 6.24
CA SER A 55 29.83 7.74 5.86
C SER A 55 29.22 8.54 4.70
N HIS A 56 28.45 7.88 3.83
CA HIS A 56 27.82 8.46 2.64
C HIS A 56 26.36 7.98 2.54
N PRO A 57 25.46 8.51 3.41
CA PRO A 57 24.05 8.14 3.35
C PRO A 57 23.40 8.71 2.08
N ASN A 58 22.42 8.00 1.54
CA ASN A 58 21.64 8.51 0.41
C ASN A 58 20.61 9.54 0.91
N LYS A 59 21.03 10.81 0.93
CA LYS A 59 20.19 11.93 1.40
C LYS A 59 18.88 12.07 0.65
N TYR A 60 18.82 11.68 -0.63
CA TYR A 60 17.58 11.74 -1.40
C TYR A 60 16.53 10.77 -0.83
N SER A 61 16.92 9.52 -0.56
CA SER A 61 16.04 8.53 0.06
C SER A 61 15.59 8.94 1.45
N TYR A 62 16.50 9.44 2.29
CA TYR A 62 16.13 9.90 3.64
C TYR A 62 15.17 11.10 3.60
N ASN A 63 15.40 12.07 2.71
CA ASN A 63 14.47 13.18 2.53
C ASN A 63 13.08 12.71 2.08
N LEU A 64 13.01 11.68 1.23
CA LEU A 64 11.73 11.07 0.86
C LEU A 64 11.02 10.45 2.06
N LEU A 65 11.73 9.71 2.91
CA LEU A 65 11.17 9.11 4.13
C LEU A 65 10.68 10.18 5.12
N ASP A 66 11.41 11.28 5.26
CA ASP A 66 10.99 12.42 6.10
C ASP A 66 9.74 13.10 5.55
N ASN A 67 9.64 13.27 4.24
CA ASN A 67 8.44 13.81 3.59
C ASN A 67 7.23 12.89 3.79
N LEU A 68 7.42 11.57 3.68
CA LEU A 68 6.36 10.60 3.94
C LEU A 68 5.90 10.69 5.39
N ASN A 69 6.83 10.70 6.34
CA ASN A 69 6.52 10.88 7.76
C ASN A 69 5.76 12.20 8.03
N ALA A 70 6.15 13.30 7.39
CA ALA A 70 5.45 14.59 7.53
C ALA A 70 3.99 14.55 7.03
N ILE A 71 3.67 13.67 6.07
CA ILE A 71 2.32 13.51 5.52
C ILE A 71 1.50 12.48 6.31
N SER A 72 2.10 11.36 6.71
CA SER A 72 1.41 10.25 7.38
C SER A 72 1.50 10.26 8.91
N ASN A 73 2.22 11.22 9.49
CA ASN A 73 2.56 11.32 10.92
C ASN A 73 3.30 10.08 11.48
N ASN A 74 3.82 9.23 10.60
CA ASN A 74 4.54 8.01 10.93
C ASN A 74 5.47 7.67 9.77
N TYR A 75 6.69 7.18 10.07
CA TYR A 75 7.56 6.62 9.03
C TYR A 75 6.97 5.32 8.46
N PRO A 76 7.10 5.05 7.15
CA PRO A 76 6.73 3.75 6.60
C PRO A 76 7.68 2.66 7.12
N VAL A 77 7.18 1.44 7.24
CA VAL A 77 8.05 0.26 7.42
C VAL A 77 8.64 -0.10 6.06
N ILE A 78 9.94 -0.35 6.02
CA ILE A 78 10.62 -0.83 4.81
C ILE A 78 10.97 -2.29 4.98
N ARG A 79 10.37 -3.16 4.17
CA ARG A 79 10.76 -4.57 4.06
C ARG A 79 11.85 -4.69 3.01
N VAL A 80 13.05 -5.07 3.43
CA VAL A 80 14.17 -5.37 2.53
C VAL A 80 14.20 -6.86 2.27
N GLY A 81 14.23 -7.30 1.01
CA GLY A 81 14.25 -8.72 0.67
C GLY A 81 13.88 -8.98 -0.78
N GLY A 82 12.95 -9.92 -1.01
CA GLY A 82 12.58 -10.34 -2.36
C GLY A 82 13.50 -11.45 -2.89
N ASN A 83 13.34 -11.83 -4.16
CA ASN A 83 14.12 -12.93 -4.75
C ASN A 83 15.62 -12.63 -4.75
N THR A 84 15.98 -11.35 -4.78
CA THR A 84 17.39 -10.91 -4.78
C THR A 84 18.11 -11.22 -3.47
N GLN A 85 17.37 -11.48 -2.39
CA GLN A 85 17.94 -11.92 -1.12
C GLN A 85 18.51 -13.34 -1.19
N ASP A 86 17.92 -14.23 -1.99
CA ASP A 86 18.25 -15.66 -1.99
C ASP A 86 19.66 -15.96 -2.52
N PHE A 87 20.24 -15.04 -3.28
CA PHE A 87 21.58 -15.13 -3.84
C PHE A 87 22.50 -13.99 -3.38
N ALA A 88 22.10 -13.24 -2.35
CA ALA A 88 22.95 -12.21 -1.77
C ALA A 88 24.07 -12.84 -0.94
N LEU A 89 25.32 -12.41 -1.19
CA LEU A 89 26.49 -12.85 -0.43
C LEU A 89 26.96 -11.72 0.48
N TYR A 90 27.02 -11.98 1.78
CA TYR A 90 27.62 -11.06 2.74
C TYR A 90 29.14 -11.25 2.78
N ASN A 91 29.87 -10.15 2.62
CA ASN A 91 31.32 -10.12 2.76
C ASN A 91 31.72 -8.95 3.69
N ALA A 92 32.07 -9.27 4.94
CA ALA A 92 32.47 -8.29 5.95
C ALA A 92 33.74 -7.50 5.59
N SER A 93 34.62 -8.08 4.77
CA SER A 93 35.89 -7.48 4.37
C SER A 93 35.81 -6.76 3.03
N GLN A 94 34.62 -6.58 2.46
CA GLN A 94 34.44 -5.89 1.19
C GLN A 94 34.76 -4.39 1.35
N PRO A 95 35.72 -3.85 0.59
CA PRO A 95 36.21 -2.49 0.80
C PRO A 95 35.31 -1.40 0.20
N THR A 96 34.44 -1.75 -0.75
CA THR A 96 33.61 -0.81 -1.52
C THR A 96 32.18 -1.31 -1.64
N SER A 97 31.21 -0.40 -1.74
CA SER A 97 29.82 -0.78 -2.08
C SER A 97 29.76 -1.46 -3.44
N LEU A 98 28.74 -2.28 -3.65
CA LEU A 98 28.42 -2.77 -4.99
C LEU A 98 28.03 -1.56 -5.87
N VAL A 99 28.41 -1.59 -7.14
CA VAL A 99 27.95 -0.63 -8.13
C VAL A 99 26.76 -1.27 -8.83
N GLY A 100 25.58 -0.72 -8.64
CA GLY A 100 24.35 -1.08 -9.35
C GLY A 100 24.35 -0.63 -10.80
#